data_AF-A0A1B6GZK5-F1
#
_entry.id   AF-A0A1B6GZK5-F1
#
_cell.length_a   1.000
_cell.length_b   1.000
_cell.length_c   1.000
_cell.angle_alpha   90.00
_cell.angle_beta   90.00
_cell.angle_gamma   90.00
#
_symmetry.space_group_name_H-M   'P 1'
#
loop_
_entity.id
_entity.type
_entity.pdbx_description
1 polymer ?
#
loop_
_entity_poly.entity_id
_entity_poly.type
_entity_poly.pdbx_seq_one_letter_code
_entity_poly.pdbx_strand_id
1 'polypeptide(L)'
;ESSLRGTKPEDHNILCNLANLYKDLLRVMDGEQLTRWLPELITTIINHSVRLPLVSGFYKLLAAVLGVADRTNYFQDESEDHQSLERYVMRYLEDVVVHCKQYKNDLQASSLLAVIAAPVHLIQSLLAGIPPMMQMIFQLGQGYVSIAHSGMDALERWQDKLPSDQLKPILYQVLPSFDPYLRSTGILIEEESEEEIKLSKTQQKRTKRMAESTQLSKLQGRMLKLLSKLDSATCLSLLRQENTSAVA
;
A
#
# COMPACT_ATOMS: atom_id res chain seq x y z
N GLU A 1 27.12 6.54 -5.03
CA GLU A 1 26.21 5.76 -4.18
C GLU A 1 27.00 5.16 -3.03
N SER A 2 26.95 5.79 -1.86
CA SER A 2 27.56 5.27 -0.64
C SER A 2 26.71 4.11 -0.14
N SER A 3 27.23 2.89 -0.19
CA SER A 3 26.53 1.70 0.25
C SER A 3 26.34 1.75 1.78
N LEU A 4 25.18 2.21 2.23
CA LEU A 4 24.76 2.11 3.63
C LEU A 4 24.77 0.63 4.02
N ARG A 5 25.60 0.27 5.00
CA ARG A 5 25.64 -1.08 5.57
C ARG A 5 25.36 -0.98 7.05
N GLY A 6 24.43 -1.81 7.54
CA GLY A 6 24.20 -1.94 8.97
C GLY A 6 25.46 -2.45 9.67
N THR A 7 25.69 -1.98 10.90
CA THR A 7 26.81 -2.43 11.74
C THR A 7 26.81 -3.95 11.91
N LYS A 8 25.61 -4.54 11.93
CA LYS A 8 25.38 -5.99 11.93
C LYS A 8 24.31 -6.34 10.88
N PRO A 9 24.70 -6.84 9.70
CA PRO A 9 23.75 -7.16 8.62
C PRO A 9 22.81 -8.33 8.99
N GLU A 10 23.23 -9.22 9.88
CA GLU A 10 22.42 -10.36 10.35
C GLU A 10 21.21 -9.89 11.16
N ASP A 11 21.39 -8.88 12.03
CA ASP A 11 20.30 -8.30 12.82
C ASP A 11 19.22 -7.67 11.92
N HIS A 12 19.61 -7.13 10.76
CA HIS A 12 18.66 -6.62 9.77
C HIS A 12 17.80 -7.73 9.17
N ASN A 13 18.40 -8.88 8.85
CA ASN A 13 17.66 -10.05 8.36
C ASN A 13 16.69 -10.58 9.44
N ILE A 14 17.13 -10.62 10.69
CA ILE A 14 16.28 -11.02 11.82
C ILE A 14 15.07 -10.09 11.93
N LEU A 15 15.27 -8.77 11.87
CA LEU A 15 14.19 -7.80 11.93
C LEU A 15 13.22 -7.94 10.75
N CYS A 16 13.72 -8.17 9.53
CA CYS A 16 12.86 -8.40 8.36
C CYS A 16 12.02 -9.67 8.52
N ASN A 17 12.61 -10.75 9.04
CA ASN A 17 11.89 -11.99 9.32
C ASN A 17 10.86 -11.79 10.43
N LEU A 18 11.20 -11.05 11.48
CA LEU A 18 10.29 -10.69 12.55
C LEU A 18 9.09 -9.88 12.02
N ALA A 19 9.34 -8.89 11.16
CA ALA A 19 8.27 -8.09 10.56
C ALA A 19 7.31 -8.94 9.71
N ASN A 20 7.83 -9.89 8.94
CA ASN A 20 7.02 -10.83 8.17
C ASN A 20 6.21 -11.75 9.08
N LEU A 21 6.84 -12.31 10.13
CA LEU A 21 6.16 -13.15 11.12
C LEU A 21 5.03 -12.38 11.80
N TYR A 22 5.27 -11.13 12.23
CA TYR A 22 4.27 -10.30 12.89
C TYR A 22 3.09 -9.99 11.97
N LYS A 23 3.34 -9.72 10.69
CA LYS A 23 2.26 -9.52 9.71
C LYS A 23 1.31 -10.71 9.66
N ASP A 24 1.82 -11.94 9.67
CA ASP A 24 0.98 -13.14 9.61
C ASP A 24 0.38 -13.50 10.97
N LEU A 25 1.14 -13.36 12.05
CA LEU A 25 0.70 -13.64 13.42
C LEU A 25 -0.42 -12.69 13.86
N LEU A 26 -0.24 -11.38 13.65
CA LEU A 26 -1.25 -10.37 14.00
C LEU A 26 -2.55 -10.58 13.21
N ARG A 27 -2.48 -11.09 11.98
CA ARG A 27 -3.69 -11.41 11.18
C ARG A 27 -4.53 -12.52 11.81
N VAL A 28 -3.88 -13.55 12.37
CA VAL A 28 -4.56 -14.73 12.95
C VAL A 28 -5.03 -14.47 14.38
N MET A 29 -4.33 -13.61 15.12
CA MET A 29 -4.71 -13.25 16.49
C MET A 29 -6.02 -12.46 16.55
N ASP A 30 -6.78 -12.74 17.61
CA ASP A 30 -7.97 -11.98 17.97
C ASP A 30 -7.63 -10.51 18.21
N GLY A 31 -8.35 -9.63 17.53
CA GLY A 31 -8.13 -8.18 17.57
C GLY A 31 -8.31 -7.61 18.97
N GLU A 32 -9.29 -8.09 19.73
CA GLU A 32 -9.60 -7.57 21.07
C GLU A 32 -8.49 -7.87 22.08
N GLN A 33 -7.79 -9.00 21.95
CA GLN A 33 -6.67 -9.31 22.83
C GLN A 33 -5.43 -8.46 22.53
N LEU A 34 -5.35 -7.91 21.31
CA LEU A 34 -4.26 -7.08 20.83
C LEU A 34 -4.45 -5.60 21.14
N THR A 35 -5.69 -5.12 21.30
CA THR A 35 -5.97 -3.68 21.55
C THR A 35 -5.22 -3.14 22.76
N ARG A 36 -5.15 -3.92 23.86
CA ARG A 36 -4.38 -3.55 25.08
C ARG A 36 -2.88 -3.35 24.85
N TRP A 37 -2.32 -3.92 23.78
CA TRP A 37 -0.90 -3.82 23.44
C TRP A 37 -0.61 -2.79 22.34
N LEU A 38 -1.64 -2.31 21.63
CA LEU A 38 -1.49 -1.34 20.54
C LEU A 38 -0.74 -0.07 20.97
N PRO A 39 -1.05 0.61 22.09
CA PRO A 39 -0.35 1.84 22.45
C PRO A 39 1.16 1.63 22.61
N GLU A 40 1.56 0.57 23.34
CA GLU A 40 2.97 0.26 23.58
C GLU A 40 3.69 -0.17 22.29
N LEU A 41 3.06 -1.02 21.48
CA LEU A 41 3.61 -1.50 20.21
C LEU A 41 3.81 -0.36 19.22
N ILE A 42 2.78 0.47 19.01
CA ILE A 42 2.83 1.60 18.09
C ILE A 42 3.93 2.58 18.52
N THR A 43 3.93 2.97 19.80
CA THR A 43 4.91 3.92 20.35
C THR A 43 6.33 3.41 20.23
N THR A 44 6.56 2.13 20.55
CA THR A 44 7.89 1.50 20.44
C THR A 44 8.37 1.45 19.00
N ILE A 45 7.51 1.02 18.06
CA ILE A 45 7.85 0.93 16.64
C ILE A 45 8.18 2.32 16.07
N ILE A 46 7.37 3.33 16.37
CA ILE A 46 7.60 4.71 15.90
C ILE A 46 8.92 5.24 16.48
N ASN A 47 9.16 5.11 17.78
CA ASN A 47 10.40 5.56 18.42
C ASN A 47 11.65 4.94 17.78
N HIS A 48 11.61 3.63 17.47
CA HIS A 48 12.70 2.98 16.76
C HIS A 48 12.83 3.44 15.31
N SER A 49 11.71 3.65 14.61
CA SER A 49 11.74 4.17 13.24
C SER A 49 12.30 5.58 13.16
N VAL A 50 12.04 6.45 14.13
CA VAL A 50 12.61 7.81 14.18
C VAL A 50 14.13 7.76 14.35
N ARG A 51 14.63 6.83 15.18
CA ARG A 51 16.08 6.62 15.36
C ARG A 51 16.74 5.97 14.14
N LEU A 52 16.01 5.12 13.42
CA LEU A 52 16.51 4.30 12.32
C LEU A 52 15.58 4.39 11.09
N PRO A 53 15.42 5.58 10.46
CA PRO A 53 14.43 5.82 9.41
C PRO A 53 14.73 5.06 8.10
N LEU A 54 15.94 4.55 7.93
CA LEU A 54 16.34 3.81 6.72
C LEU A 54 16.07 2.30 6.83
N VAL A 55 15.38 1.84 7.89
CA VAL A 55 15.11 0.42 8.14
C VAL A 55 13.65 0.09 7.80
N SER A 56 13.44 -0.60 6.68
CA SER A 56 12.10 -0.92 6.15
C SER A 56 11.25 -1.77 7.10
N GLY A 57 11.88 -2.58 7.96
CA GLY A 57 11.21 -3.45 8.92
C GLY A 57 10.28 -2.70 9.88
N PHE A 58 10.64 -1.50 10.33
CA PHE A 58 9.78 -0.72 11.24
C PHE A 58 8.50 -0.26 10.55
N TYR A 59 8.57 0.16 9.29
CA TYR A 59 7.39 0.52 8.52
C TYR A 59 6.49 -0.70 8.24
N LYS A 60 7.07 -1.87 7.99
CA LYS A 60 6.30 -3.13 7.84
C LYS A 60 5.58 -3.52 9.12
N LEU A 61 6.27 -3.42 10.27
CA LEU A 61 5.68 -3.64 11.59
C LEU A 61 4.57 -2.64 11.87
N LEU A 62 4.81 -1.36 11.59
CA LEU A 62 3.82 -0.31 11.78
C LEU A 62 2.58 -0.55 10.91
N ALA A 63 2.75 -0.93 9.64
CA ALA A 63 1.64 -1.29 8.75
C ALA A 63 0.80 -2.43 9.33
N ALA A 64 1.44 -3.47 9.89
CA ALA A 64 0.75 -4.59 10.50
C ALA A 64 -0.05 -4.15 11.74
N VAL A 65 0.56 -3.36 12.63
CA VAL A 65 -0.08 -2.90 13.87
C VAL A 65 -1.19 -1.88 13.61
N LEU A 66 -1.00 -0.94 12.67
CA LEU A 66 -2.05 -0.01 12.25
C LEU A 66 -3.22 -0.73 11.56
N GLY A 67 -2.94 -1.79 10.80
CA GLY A 67 -3.98 -2.66 10.24
C GLY A 67 -4.81 -3.36 11.33
N VAL A 68 -4.19 -3.72 12.46
CA VAL A 68 -4.93 -4.21 13.64
C VAL A 68 -5.78 -3.09 14.25
N ALA A 69 -5.23 -1.88 14.38
CA ALA A 69 -5.96 -0.74 14.93
C ALA A 69 -7.18 -0.36 14.07
N ASP A 70 -7.09 -0.42 12.74
CA ASP A 70 -8.22 -0.13 11.84
C ASP A 70 -9.31 -1.21 11.92
N ARG A 71 -8.96 -2.50 11.96
CA ARG A 71 -9.97 -3.58 12.05
C ARG A 71 -10.68 -3.65 13.41
N THR A 72 -10.03 -3.20 14.48
CA THR A 72 -10.64 -3.14 15.83
C THR A 72 -11.26 -1.78 16.14
N ASN A 73 -11.25 -0.83 15.19
CA ASN A 73 -11.70 0.55 15.39
C ASN A 73 -11.07 1.22 16.62
N TYR A 74 -9.80 0.92 16.90
CA TYR A 74 -9.13 1.32 18.15
C TYR A 74 -9.10 2.83 18.38
N PHE A 75 -8.89 3.62 17.33
CA PHE A 75 -8.85 5.09 17.39
C PHE A 75 -10.23 5.77 17.35
N GLN A 76 -11.32 5.03 17.56
CA GLN A 76 -12.65 5.62 17.73
C GLN A 76 -12.98 5.94 19.20
N ASP A 77 -12.14 5.49 20.15
CA ASP A 77 -12.29 5.80 21.57
C ASP A 77 -11.84 7.25 21.85
N GLU A 78 -12.71 8.04 22.47
CA GLU A 78 -12.47 9.47 22.74
C GLU A 78 -11.66 9.75 24.02
N SER A 79 -11.18 8.72 24.74
CA SER A 79 -10.37 8.92 25.93
C SER A 79 -9.06 9.67 25.66
N GLU A 80 -8.58 10.42 26.66
CA GLU A 80 -7.41 11.31 26.51
C GLU A 80 -6.14 10.56 26.08
N ASP A 81 -5.95 9.33 26.55
CA ASP A 81 -4.81 8.48 26.18
C ASP A 81 -4.84 8.11 24.69
N HIS A 82 -6.02 7.77 24.15
CA HIS A 82 -6.19 7.43 22.74
C HIS A 82 -5.99 8.65 21.84
N GLN A 83 -6.53 9.81 22.21
CA GLN A 83 -6.30 11.07 21.49
C GLN A 83 -4.82 11.48 21.48
N SER A 84 -4.11 11.24 22.59
CA SER A 84 -2.68 11.56 22.69
C SER A 84 -1.85 10.67 21.75
N LEU A 85 -2.14 9.36 21.74
CA LEU A 85 -1.51 8.43 20.82
C LEU A 85 -1.87 8.72 19.36
N GLU A 86 -3.13 9.04 19.08
CA GLU A 86 -3.59 9.43 17.75
C GLU A 86 -2.77 10.59 17.19
N ARG A 87 -2.66 11.70 17.93
CA ARG A 87 -1.87 12.87 17.51
C ARG A 87 -0.41 12.51 17.27
N TYR A 88 0.15 11.62 18.10
CA TYR A 88 1.52 11.15 17.95
C TYR A 88 1.70 10.34 16.65
N VAL A 89 0.79 9.42 16.36
CA VAL A 89 0.79 8.64 15.12
C VAL A 89 0.61 9.54 13.90
N MET A 90 -0.34 10.47 13.94
CA MET A 90 -0.61 11.41 12.85
C MET A 90 0.63 12.22 12.48
N ARG A 91 1.27 12.85 13.48
CA ARG A 91 2.48 13.65 13.27
C ARG A 91 3.60 12.81 12.65
N TYR A 92 3.77 11.58 13.11
CA TYR A 92 4.75 10.67 12.53
C TYR A 92 4.38 10.31 11.07
N LEU A 93 3.11 10.00 10.77
CA LEU A 93 2.68 9.68 9.41
C LEU A 93 2.83 10.86 8.45
N GLU A 94 2.57 12.10 8.90
CA GLU A 94 2.85 13.33 8.14
C GLU A 94 4.33 13.39 7.74
N ASP A 95 5.24 13.14 8.70
CA ASP A 95 6.67 13.07 8.42
C ASP A 95 6.98 11.96 7.39
N VAL A 96 6.39 10.78 7.53
CA VAL A 96 6.59 9.67 6.56
C VAL A 96 6.12 10.04 5.16
N VAL A 97 4.97 10.72 5.02
CA VAL A 97 4.43 11.17 3.72
C VAL A 97 5.39 12.13 3.02
N VAL A 98 6.09 12.98 3.77
CA VAL A 98 7.09 13.91 3.22
C VAL A 98 8.35 13.16 2.78
N HIS A 99 8.86 12.24 3.61
CA HIS A 99 10.15 11.57 3.38
C HIS A 99 10.07 10.40 2.38
N CYS A 100 8.91 9.76 2.21
CA CYS A 100 8.77 8.57 1.36
C CYS A 100 9.17 8.81 -0.12
N LYS A 101 9.12 10.07 -0.58
CA LYS A 101 9.56 10.48 -1.92
C LYS A 101 11.07 10.33 -2.13
N GLN A 102 11.86 10.37 -1.06
CA GLN A 102 13.32 10.27 -1.09
C GLN A 102 13.80 8.82 -0.93
N TYR A 103 12.95 7.95 -0.39
CA TYR A 103 13.26 6.54 -0.22
C TYR A 103 13.25 5.79 -1.55
N LYS A 104 13.92 4.63 -1.58
CA LYS A 104 13.99 3.76 -2.76
C LYS A 104 13.63 2.32 -2.41
N ASN A 105 13.16 1.57 -3.42
CA ASN A 105 12.94 0.13 -3.36
C ASN A 105 12.05 -0.30 -2.17
N ASP A 106 12.49 -1.29 -1.40
CA ASP A 106 11.74 -1.88 -0.28
C ASP A 106 11.41 -0.87 0.82
N LEU A 107 12.29 0.10 1.10
CA LEU A 107 12.03 1.14 2.09
C LEU A 107 10.87 2.04 1.67
N GLN A 108 10.87 2.46 0.39
CA GLN A 108 9.78 3.25 -0.17
C GLN A 108 8.48 2.46 -0.14
N ALA A 109 8.47 1.24 -0.67
CA ALA A 109 7.29 0.38 -0.64
C ALA A 109 6.73 0.19 0.78
N SER A 110 7.60 -0.09 1.77
CA SER A 110 7.19 -0.31 3.15
C SER A 110 6.63 0.95 3.81
N SER A 111 7.25 2.11 3.57
CA SER A 111 6.76 3.40 4.08
C SER A 111 5.38 3.77 3.51
N LEU A 112 5.17 3.56 2.20
CA LEU A 112 3.88 3.80 1.54
C LEU A 112 2.79 2.87 2.08
N LEU A 113 3.12 1.58 2.23
CA LEU A 113 2.22 0.58 2.80
C LEU A 113 1.84 0.89 4.26
N ALA A 114 2.76 1.44 5.05
CA ALA A 114 2.49 1.85 6.42
C ALA A 114 1.43 2.97 6.49
N VAL A 115 1.52 3.96 5.61
CA VAL A 115 0.55 5.06 5.60
C VAL A 115 -0.82 4.57 5.15
N ILE A 116 -0.94 3.83 4.05
CA ILE A 116 -2.25 3.37 3.57
C ILE A 116 -2.91 2.32 4.50
N ALA A 117 -2.13 1.65 5.35
CA ALA A 117 -2.64 0.75 6.38
C ALA A 117 -3.26 1.48 7.58
N ALA A 118 -3.03 2.79 7.71
CA ALA A 118 -3.61 3.58 8.79
C ALA A 118 -5.15 3.61 8.71
N PRO A 119 -5.84 3.68 9.86
CA PRO A 119 -7.27 3.91 9.93
C PRO A 119 -7.69 5.16 9.17
N VAL A 120 -8.87 5.11 8.54
CA VAL A 120 -9.37 6.19 7.67
C VAL A 120 -9.48 7.53 8.39
N HIS A 121 -9.77 7.52 9.70
CA HIS A 121 -9.80 8.72 10.52
C HIS A 121 -8.47 9.49 10.48
N LEU A 122 -7.34 8.78 10.59
CA LEU A 122 -6.00 9.39 10.54
C LEU A 122 -5.66 9.89 9.13
N ILE A 123 -6.18 9.23 8.09
CA ILE A 123 -5.95 9.60 6.68
C ILE A 123 -6.62 10.94 6.34
N GLN A 124 -7.73 11.30 6.97
CA GLN A 124 -8.46 12.55 6.69
C GLN A 124 -7.58 13.79 6.93
N SER A 125 -6.67 13.74 7.89
CA SER A 125 -5.71 14.82 8.12
C SER A 125 -4.54 14.82 7.14
N LEU A 126 -4.28 13.68 6.48
CA LEU A 126 -3.17 13.49 5.54
C LEU A 126 -3.55 13.73 4.07
N LEU A 127 -4.81 14.07 3.76
CA LEU A 127 -5.38 14.08 2.40
C LEU A 127 -4.55 14.86 1.38
N ALA A 128 -3.89 15.94 1.77
CA ALA A 128 -3.05 16.73 0.86
C ALA A 128 -1.86 15.94 0.28
N GLY A 129 -1.32 14.99 1.04
CA GLY A 129 -0.18 14.16 0.62
C GLY A 129 -0.56 12.79 0.05
N ILE A 130 -1.83 12.39 0.13
CA ILE A 130 -2.31 11.07 -0.35
C ILE A 130 -2.23 10.92 -1.88
N PRO A 131 -2.65 11.88 -2.72
CA PRO A 131 -2.60 11.69 -4.18
C PRO A 131 -1.21 11.32 -4.73
N PRO A 132 -0.11 12.05 -4.42
CA PRO A 132 1.21 11.66 -4.91
C PRO A 132 1.68 10.33 -4.32
N MET A 133 1.26 10.00 -3.09
CA MET A 133 1.56 8.70 -2.48
C MET A 133 0.92 7.55 -3.24
N MET A 134 -0.36 7.67 -3.57
CA MET A 134 -1.09 6.66 -4.32
C MET A 134 -0.52 6.50 -5.73
N GLN A 135 -0.17 7.60 -6.40
CA GLN A 135 0.53 7.54 -7.68
C GLN A 135 1.86 6.76 -7.56
N MET A 136 2.66 6.98 -6.52
CA MET A 136 3.88 6.21 -6.28
C MET A 136 3.60 4.72 -6.04
N ILE A 137 2.55 4.39 -5.27
CA ILE A 137 2.11 2.99 -5.05
C ILE A 137 1.79 2.32 -6.39
N PHE A 138 1.00 2.97 -7.25
CA PHE A 138 0.65 2.43 -8.55
C PHE A 138 1.81 2.47 -9.55
N GLN A 139 2.80 3.34 -9.40
CA GLN A 139 4.03 3.26 -10.20
C GLN A 139 4.88 2.04 -9.79
N LEU A 140 5.11 1.85 -8.48
CA LEU A 140 5.84 0.69 -7.96
C LEU A 140 5.13 -0.64 -8.27
N GLY A 141 3.80 -0.63 -8.28
CA GLY A 141 3.01 -1.83 -8.54
C GLY A 141 3.07 -2.37 -9.97
N GLN A 142 3.59 -1.59 -10.93
CA GLN A 142 3.86 -2.11 -12.28
C GLN A 142 4.94 -3.20 -12.24
N GLY A 143 5.91 -3.08 -11.32
CA GLY A 143 6.93 -4.11 -11.07
C GLY A 143 6.52 -5.12 -9.99
N TYR A 144 5.64 -4.72 -9.05
CA TYR A 144 5.25 -5.53 -7.90
C TYR A 144 3.74 -5.51 -7.68
N VAL A 145 2.97 -6.29 -8.45
CA VAL A 145 1.49 -6.27 -8.47
C VAL A 145 0.84 -6.31 -7.06
N SER A 146 1.47 -6.99 -6.10
CA SER A 146 1.00 -7.02 -4.70
C SER A 146 0.85 -5.64 -4.03
N ILE A 147 1.71 -4.65 -4.32
CA ILE A 147 1.59 -3.31 -3.73
C ILE A 147 0.42 -2.54 -4.36
N ALA A 148 0.16 -2.76 -5.66
CA ALA A 148 -1.01 -2.19 -6.33
C ALA A 148 -2.31 -2.77 -5.77
N HIS A 149 -2.34 -4.06 -5.42
CA HIS A 149 -3.46 -4.65 -4.69
C HIS A 149 -3.68 -3.95 -3.35
N SER A 150 -2.64 -3.74 -2.55
CA SER A 150 -2.77 -2.99 -1.29
C SER A 150 -3.26 -1.55 -1.51
N GLY A 151 -2.82 -0.89 -2.58
CA GLY A 151 -3.34 0.43 -2.99
C GLY A 151 -4.83 0.39 -3.34
N MET A 152 -5.27 -0.63 -4.08
CA MET A 152 -6.70 -0.83 -4.38
C MET A 152 -7.52 -1.16 -3.12
N ASP A 153 -6.99 -1.99 -2.21
CA ASP A 153 -7.64 -2.29 -0.93
C ASP A 153 -7.84 -1.01 -0.10
N ALA A 154 -6.88 -0.08 -0.17
CA ALA A 154 -6.99 1.22 0.47
C ALA A 154 -8.07 2.10 -0.19
N LEU A 155 -8.07 2.22 -1.52
CA LEU A 155 -9.08 3.01 -2.23
C LEU A 155 -10.50 2.49 -2.00
N GLU A 156 -10.71 1.18 -2.02
CA GLU A 156 -12.02 0.57 -1.77
C GLU A 156 -12.49 0.84 -0.33
N ARG A 157 -11.60 0.69 0.65
CA ARG A 157 -11.89 1.02 2.06
C ARG A 157 -12.18 2.51 2.27
N TRP A 158 -11.49 3.39 1.56
CA TRP A 158 -11.74 4.82 1.60
C TRP A 158 -13.05 5.20 0.90
N GLN A 159 -13.43 4.48 -0.16
CA GLN A 159 -14.74 4.64 -0.80
C GLN A 159 -15.91 4.39 0.15
N ASP A 160 -15.76 3.43 1.06
CA ASP A 160 -16.82 3.08 2.01
C ASP A 160 -16.89 4.04 3.23
N LYS A 161 -15.76 4.62 3.64
CA LYS A 161 -15.64 5.41 4.89
C LYS A 161 -15.46 6.92 4.69
N LEU A 162 -14.98 7.40 3.53
CA LEU A 162 -14.76 8.83 3.29
C LEU A 162 -15.96 9.51 2.60
N PRO A 163 -16.28 10.76 2.97
CA PRO A 163 -17.20 11.60 2.22
C PRO A 163 -16.79 11.78 0.75
N SER A 164 -17.78 11.82 -0.15
CA SER A 164 -17.54 11.90 -1.60
C SER A 164 -16.81 13.17 -2.04
N ASP A 165 -16.99 14.28 -1.33
CA ASP A 165 -16.31 15.55 -1.52
C ASP A 165 -14.80 15.49 -1.25
N GLN A 166 -14.38 14.65 -0.29
CA GLN A 166 -12.95 14.43 0.01
C GLN A 166 -12.32 13.39 -0.91
N LEU A 167 -13.08 12.36 -1.29
CA LEU A 167 -12.58 11.26 -2.11
C LEU A 167 -12.41 11.63 -3.59
N LYS A 168 -13.36 12.38 -4.16
CA LYS A 168 -13.33 12.76 -5.60
C LYS A 168 -12.03 13.47 -6.03
N PRO A 169 -11.51 14.47 -5.29
CA PRO A 169 -10.25 15.13 -5.62
C PRO A 169 -9.04 14.18 -5.63
N ILE A 170 -9.02 13.19 -4.73
CA ILE A 170 -7.98 12.16 -4.70
C ILE A 170 -8.09 11.29 -5.94
N LEU A 171 -9.29 10.77 -6.22
CA LEU A 171 -9.52 9.89 -7.37
C LEU A 171 -9.14 10.58 -8.68
N TYR A 172 -9.53 11.84 -8.89
CA TYR A 172 -9.19 12.58 -10.11
C TYR A 172 -7.68 12.59 -10.40
N GLN A 173 -6.84 12.68 -9.36
CA GLN A 173 -5.39 12.70 -9.50
C GLN A 173 -4.78 11.30 -9.58
N VAL A 174 -5.40 10.30 -8.94
CA VAL A 174 -4.87 8.94 -8.86
C VAL A 174 -5.26 8.10 -10.06
N LEU A 175 -6.47 8.29 -10.61
CA LEU A 175 -7.01 7.49 -11.71
C LEU A 175 -6.06 7.39 -12.92
N PRO A 176 -5.38 8.46 -13.38
CA PRO A 176 -4.46 8.34 -14.52
C PRO A 176 -3.34 7.30 -14.31
N SER A 177 -2.98 6.99 -13.06
CA SER A 177 -1.99 5.94 -12.76
C SER A 177 -2.49 4.52 -13.05
N PHE A 178 -3.77 4.33 -13.35
CA PHE A 178 -4.36 3.03 -13.74
C PHE A 178 -4.14 2.73 -15.22
N ASP A 179 -3.93 3.74 -16.05
CA ASP A 179 -3.80 3.58 -17.50
C ASP A 179 -2.72 2.54 -17.90
N PRO A 180 -1.50 2.54 -17.31
CA PRO A 180 -0.49 1.52 -17.60
C PRO A 180 -0.95 0.09 -17.28
N TYR A 181 -1.78 -0.09 -16.24
CA TYR A 181 -2.32 -1.40 -15.87
C TYR A 181 -3.41 -1.85 -16.84
N LEU A 182 -4.27 -0.94 -17.27
CA LEU A 182 -5.38 -1.25 -18.18
C LEU A 182 -4.89 -1.47 -19.62
N ARG A 183 -3.83 -0.78 -20.04
CA ARG A 183 -3.17 -0.99 -21.34
C ARG A 183 -2.25 -2.20 -21.36
N SER A 184 -1.73 -2.60 -20.20
CA SER A 184 -0.94 -3.82 -20.09
C SER A 184 -1.79 -5.01 -20.53
N THR A 185 -1.37 -5.67 -21.61
CA THR A 185 -2.02 -6.85 -22.14
C THR A 185 -1.79 -8.03 -21.20
N GLY A 186 -2.55 -8.09 -20.12
CA GLY A 186 -2.83 -9.30 -19.39
C GLY A 186 -3.81 -10.17 -20.18
N ILE A 187 -3.38 -10.60 -21.38
CA ILE A 187 -3.96 -11.64 -22.25
C ILE A 187 -5.48 -11.85 -22.00
N LEU A 188 -6.30 -11.06 -22.69
CA LEU A 188 -7.69 -11.42 -23.00
C LEU A 188 -7.76 -12.38 -24.20
N ILE A 189 -6.74 -13.22 -24.40
CA ILE A 189 -6.71 -14.26 -25.44
C ILE A 189 -6.47 -15.60 -24.72
N GLU A 190 -7.55 -16.24 -24.31
CA GLU A 190 -7.58 -17.69 -24.22
C GLU A 190 -7.15 -18.26 -25.58
N GLU A 191 -6.21 -19.21 -25.63
CA GLU A 191 -6.26 -20.32 -26.59
C GLU A 191 -5.25 -21.40 -26.16
N GLU A 192 -5.80 -22.59 -25.96
CA GLU A 192 -5.09 -23.84 -25.73
C GLU A 192 -4.03 -24.07 -26.82
N SER A 193 -2.78 -24.22 -26.41
CA SER A 193 -1.78 -24.92 -27.22
C SER A 193 -1.14 -25.98 -26.34
N GLU A 194 -1.70 -27.17 -26.45
CA GLU A 194 -1.10 -28.44 -26.05
C GLU A 194 0.15 -28.67 -26.90
N GLU A 195 1.32 -28.35 -26.36
CA GLU A 195 2.53 -29.09 -26.73
C GLU A 195 3.32 -29.41 -25.47
N GLU A 196 3.38 -30.71 -25.18
CA GLU A 196 4.15 -31.32 -24.12
C GLU A 196 5.68 -31.12 -24.31
N ILE A 197 6.40 -31.41 -23.21
CA ILE A 197 7.80 -31.90 -23.12
C ILE A 197 8.84 -30.92 -22.52
N LYS A 198 9.09 -31.16 -21.21
CA LYS A 198 10.35 -31.14 -20.41
C LYS A 198 11.12 -29.81 -20.15
N LEU A 199 11.08 -29.35 -18.88
CA LEU A 199 12.20 -29.28 -17.90
C LEU A 199 11.86 -28.31 -16.72
N SER A 200 12.20 -28.73 -15.50
CA SER A 200 11.64 -28.32 -14.21
C SER A 200 11.82 -26.85 -13.77
N LYS A 201 12.61 -26.03 -14.47
CA LYS A 201 12.75 -24.59 -14.17
C LYS A 201 11.80 -23.71 -15.00
N THR A 202 11.38 -24.19 -16.17
CA THR A 202 10.47 -23.49 -17.07
C THR A 202 9.04 -23.55 -16.55
N GLN A 203 8.65 -24.66 -15.91
CA GLN A 203 7.34 -24.81 -15.27
C GLN A 203 7.14 -23.84 -14.11
N GLN A 204 8.12 -23.66 -13.20
CA GLN A 204 8.00 -22.66 -12.12
C GLN A 204 7.95 -21.22 -12.64
N LYS A 205 8.71 -20.90 -13.70
CA LYS A 205 8.66 -19.57 -14.33
C LYS A 205 7.32 -19.35 -15.04
N ARG A 206 6.75 -20.40 -15.67
CA ARG A 206 5.45 -20.37 -16.33
C ARG A 206 4.31 -20.27 -15.32
N THR A 207 4.34 -21.03 -14.23
CA THR A 207 3.34 -20.93 -13.15
C THR A 207 3.42 -19.60 -12.40
N LYS A 208 4.61 -19.07 -12.13
CA LYS A 208 4.77 -17.73 -11.54
C LYS A 208 4.22 -16.63 -12.48
N ARG A 209 4.52 -16.71 -13.78
CA ARG A 209 3.96 -15.80 -14.79
C ARG A 209 2.45 -15.91 -14.92
N MET A 210 1.90 -17.13 -14.88
CA MET A 210 0.45 -17.37 -14.89
C MET A 210 -0.23 -16.86 -13.60
N ALA A 211 0.42 -17.00 -12.46
CA ALA A 211 -0.06 -16.43 -11.20
C ALA A 211 -0.04 -14.89 -11.25
N GLU A 212 1.05 -14.29 -11.73
CA GLU A 212 1.19 -12.84 -11.91
C GLU A 212 0.17 -12.30 -12.92
N SER A 213 -0.08 -12.99 -14.05
CA SER A 213 -1.11 -12.60 -15.00
C SER A 213 -2.50 -12.69 -14.38
N THR A 214 -2.78 -13.73 -13.58
CA THR A 214 -4.04 -13.87 -12.85
C THR A 214 -4.23 -12.78 -11.79
N GLN A 215 -3.15 -12.36 -11.09
CA GLN A 215 -3.22 -11.24 -10.16
C GLN A 215 -3.46 -9.92 -10.89
N LEU A 216 -2.79 -9.69 -12.03
CA LEU A 216 -2.99 -8.49 -12.84
C LEU A 216 -4.42 -8.42 -13.39
N SER A 217 -4.98 -9.51 -13.91
CA SER A 217 -6.37 -9.53 -14.39
C SER A 217 -7.37 -9.26 -13.26
N LYS A 218 -7.14 -9.81 -12.06
CA LYS A 218 -7.94 -9.48 -10.87
C LYS A 218 -7.84 -8.00 -10.49
N LEU A 219 -6.64 -7.44 -10.56
CA LEU A 219 -6.39 -6.02 -10.29
C LEU A 219 -7.13 -5.13 -11.30
N GLN A 220 -7.01 -5.44 -12.60
CA GLN A 220 -7.71 -4.76 -13.69
C GLN A 220 -9.22 -4.81 -13.49
N GLY A 221 -9.78 -5.98 -13.15
CA GLY A 221 -11.21 -6.12 -12.86
C GLY A 221 -11.68 -5.24 -11.69
N ARG A 222 -10.87 -5.12 -10.62
CA ARG A 222 -11.16 -4.22 -9.49
C ARG A 222 -11.08 -2.75 -9.88
N MET A 223 -10.06 -2.36 -10.66
CA MET A 223 -9.93 -1.00 -11.18
C MET A 223 -11.13 -0.61 -12.05
N LEU A 224 -11.56 -1.49 -12.96
CA LEU A 224 -12.75 -1.28 -13.79
C LEU A 224 -14.04 -1.19 -12.97
N LYS A 225 -14.18 -2.03 -11.93
CA LYS A 225 -15.33 -1.96 -11.00
C LYS A 225 -15.36 -0.65 -10.20
N LEU A 226 -14.19 -0.11 -9.83
CA LEU A 226 -14.11 1.20 -9.20
C LEU A 226 -14.54 2.29 -10.18
N LEU A 227 -14.04 2.24 -11.41
CA LEU A 227 -14.40 3.18 -12.49
C LEU A 227 -15.90 3.15 -12.82
N SER A 228 -16.52 1.97 -12.84
CA SER A 228 -17.96 1.84 -13.12
C SER A 228 -18.85 2.49 -12.07
N LYS A 229 -18.35 2.71 -10.85
CA LYS A 229 -19.07 3.40 -9.78
C LYS A 229 -18.95 4.92 -9.84
N LEU A 230 -18.06 5.45 -10.69
CA LEU A 230 -17.79 6.89 -10.79
C LEU A 230 -18.65 7.53 -11.87
N ASP A 231 -18.92 8.82 -11.70
CA ASP A 231 -19.65 9.62 -12.68
C ASP A 231 -18.80 9.84 -13.94
N SER A 232 -19.48 9.99 -15.09
CA SER A 232 -18.84 10.17 -16.39
C SER A 232 -17.78 11.28 -16.39
N ALA A 233 -18.02 12.38 -15.67
CA ALA A 233 -17.07 13.49 -15.53
C ALA A 233 -15.75 13.09 -14.83
N THR A 234 -15.81 12.23 -13.82
CA THR A 234 -14.63 11.70 -13.12
C THR A 234 -13.88 10.70 -14.00
N CYS A 235 -14.58 9.88 -14.79
CA CYS A 235 -13.95 8.96 -15.74
C CYS A 235 -13.21 9.70 -16.87
N LEU A 236 -13.69 10.86 -17.31
CA LEU A 236 -13.00 11.69 -18.31
C LEU A 236 -11.63 12.21 -17.85
N SER A 237 -11.34 12.19 -16.54
CA SER A 237 -10.00 12.55 -16.01
C SER A 237 -8.90 11.60 -16.49
N LEU A 238 -9.23 10.32 -16.73
CA LEU A 238 -8.33 9.33 -17.32
C LEU A 238 -7.91 9.73 -18.74
N LEU A 239 -8.88 10.23 -19.53
CA LEU A 239 -8.67 10.56 -20.94
C LEU A 239 -7.97 11.91 -21.13
N ARG A 240 -8.06 12.83 -20.17
CA ARG A 240 -7.51 14.20 -20.31
C ARG A 240 -5.98 14.27 -20.32
N GLN A 241 -5.25 13.27 -19.81
CA GLN A 241 -3.78 13.27 -19.86
C GLN A 241 -3.22 13.02 -21.27
N GLU A 242 -3.98 12.42 -22.20
CA GLU A 242 -3.53 12.21 -23.59
C GLU A 242 -3.22 13.55 -24.30
N ASN A 243 -3.90 14.63 -23.92
CA ASN A 243 -3.69 15.95 -24.54
C ASN A 243 -2.46 16.71 -24.02
N THR A 244 -1.81 16.26 -22.94
CA THR A 244 -0.59 16.89 -22.42
C THR A 244 0.70 16.20 -22.86
N SER A 245 0.64 14.92 -23.26
CA SER A 245 1.79 14.21 -23.83
C SER A 245 1.92 14.36 -25.35
N ALA A 246 0.92 14.95 -26.02
CA ALA A 246 0.94 15.19 -27.48
C ALA A 246 1.49 16.58 -27.87
N VAL A 247 1.99 17.38 -26.92
CA VAL A 247 2.50 18.74 -27.15
C VAL A 247 3.93 18.92 -26.60
N ALA A 248 4.74 17.86 -26.58
CA ALA A 248 6.17 17.94 -26.29
C ALA A 248 6.99 17.28 -27.39
#